data_AF-A0A978TGQ4-F1
#
_entry.id   AF-A0A978TGQ4-F1
#
_cell.length_a   1.000
_cell.length_b   1.000
_cell.length_c   1.000
_cell.angle_alpha   90.00
_cell.angle_beta   90.00
_cell.angle_gamma   90.00
#
_symmetry.space_group_name_H-M   'P 1'
#
loop_
_entity.id
_entity.type
_entity.pdbx_description
1 polymer ?
#
loop_
_entity_poly.entity_id
_entity_poly.type
_entity_poly.pdbx_seq_one_letter_code
_entity_poly.pdbx_strand_id
1 'polypeptide(L)' 'MAHSSPPPQDSSFLDAILPIVTLISLIGGAVMLFGLAAIDGPVQVALLLSAMVAALIALKNGHPWSEISAAG' A
#
# COMPACT_ATOMS: atom_id res chain seq x y z
N MET A 1 -12.97 -11.46 -28.85
CA MET A 1 -12.62 -12.35 -27.72
C MET A 1 -12.80 -11.50 -26.48
N ALA A 2 -13.94 -11.58 -25.80
CA ALA A 2 -14.21 -10.71 -24.64
C ALA A 2 -13.37 -11.20 -23.45
N HIS A 3 -12.43 -10.37 -22.98
CA HIS A 3 -11.72 -10.62 -21.73
C HIS A 3 -12.69 -10.34 -20.58
N SER A 4 -13.40 -11.38 -20.14
CA SER A 4 -14.20 -11.33 -18.92
C SER A 4 -13.25 -11.34 -17.72
N SER A 5 -12.86 -10.15 -17.23
CA SER A 5 -12.23 -10.05 -15.92
C SER A 5 -13.21 -10.61 -14.88
N PRO A 6 -12.80 -11.54 -14.00
CA PRO A 6 -13.66 -12.01 -12.92
C PRO A 6 -14.08 -10.81 -12.05
N PRO A 7 -15.29 -10.84 -11.47
CA PRO A 7 -15.77 -9.74 -10.63
C PRO A 7 -14.78 -9.50 -9.48
N PRO A 8 -14.49 -8.23 -9.11
CA PRO A 8 -13.66 -7.90 -7.97
C PRO A 8 -14.15 -8.66 -6.74
N GLN A 9 -13.25 -9.36 -6.06
CA GLN A 9 -13.57 -10.07 -4.83
C GLN A 9 -13.92 -9.03 -3.77
N ASP A 10 -14.91 -9.29 -2.92
CA ASP A 10 -15.28 -8.40 -1.83
C ASP A 10 -14.04 -8.07 -1.01
N SER A 11 -13.63 -6.80 -1.04
CA SER A 11 -12.45 -6.34 -0.31
C SER A 11 -12.71 -6.53 1.17
N SER A 12 -11.95 -7.43 1.79
CA SER A 12 -12.02 -7.64 3.22
C SER A 12 -11.62 -6.35 3.93
N PHE A 13 -12.36 -5.97 4.98
CA PHE A 13 -12.03 -4.79 5.78
C PHE A 13 -10.60 -4.87 6.37
N LEU A 14 -10.11 -6.09 6.59
CA LEU A 14 -8.73 -6.36 7.02
C LEU A 14 -7.69 -6.05 5.94
N ASP A 15 -8.04 -6.18 4.67
CA ASP A 15 -7.16 -5.86 3.55
C ASP A 15 -6.98 -4.34 3.39
N ALA A 16 -8.03 -3.56 3.70
CA ALA A 16 -7.96 -2.10 3.69
C ALA A 16 -7.18 -1.52 4.89
N ILE A 17 -7.23 -2.17 6.06
CA ILE A 17 -6.57 -1.65 7.27
C ILE A 17 -5.07 -1.95 7.31
N LEU A 18 -4.63 -3.01 6.62
CA LEU A 18 -3.24 -3.47 6.68
C LEU A 18 -2.23 -2.41 6.20
N PRO A 19 -2.39 -1.73 5.04
CA PRO A 19 -1.47 -0.67 4.63
C PRO A 19 -1.45 0.51 5.60
N ILE A 20 -2.60 0.84 6.21
CA ILE A 20 -2.72 1.95 7.16
C ILE A 20 -1.90 1.67 8.41
N VAL A 21 -2.04 0.47 8.99
CA VAL A 21 -1.28 0.06 10.18
C VAL A 21 0.22 -0.03 9.86
N THR A 22 0.58 -0.56 8.70
CA THR A 22 1.98 -0.57 8.23
C THR A 22 2.54 0.86 8.13
N LEU A 23 1.81 1.79 7.51
CA LEU A 23 2.25 3.17 7.35
C LEU A 23 2.47 3.86 8.69
N ILE A 24 1.50 3.76 9.61
CA ILE A 24 1.59 4.36 10.95
C ILE A 24 2.81 3.81 11.69
N SER A 25 3.04 2.50 11.60
CA SER A 25 4.18 1.85 12.26
C SER A 25 5.52 2.29 11.67
N LEU A 26 5.61 2.41 10.35
CA LEU A 26 6.83 2.85 9.67
C LEU A 26 7.14 4.33 9.93
N ILE A 27 6.13 5.22 9.88
CA ILE A 27 6.32 6.64 10.20
C ILE A 27 6.66 6.81 11.68
N GLY A 28 5.95 6.13 12.58
CA GLY A 28 6.24 6.15 14.01
C GLY A 28 7.65 5.67 14.31
N GLY A 29 8.09 4.58 13.68
CA GLY A 29 9.46 4.07 13.77
C GLY A 29 10.49 5.05 13.20
N ALA A 30 10.21 5.68 12.06
CA ALA A 30 11.08 6.69 11.46
C ALA A 30 11.26 7.91 12.39
N VAL A 31 10.17 8.41 12.98
CA VAL A 31 10.23 9.53 13.93
C VAL A 31 10.92 9.12 15.23
N MET A 32 10.70 7.90 15.73
CA MET A 32 11.39 7.38 16.92
C MET A 32 12.90 7.28 16.72
N LEU A 33 13.35 6.90 15.52
CA LEU A 33 14.77 6.71 15.21
C LEU A 33 15.49 8.00 14.76
N PHE A 34 14.82 8.83 13.97
CA PHE A 34 15.43 9.97 13.28
C PHE A 34 14.86 11.34 13.70
N GLY A 35 13.82 11.37 14.54
CA GLY A 35 13.18 12.61 14.97
C GLY A 35 12.67 13.45 13.80
N LEU A 36 12.90 14.76 13.83
CA LEU A 36 12.50 15.68 12.74
C LEU A 36 13.24 15.41 11.42
N ALA A 37 14.45 14.84 11.47
CA ALA A 37 15.21 14.47 10.26
C ALA A 37 14.57 13.30 9.49
N ALA A 38 13.54 12.63 10.06
CA ALA A 38 12.79 11.61 9.36
C ALA A 38 12.12 12.13 8.07
N ILE A 39 11.85 13.44 7.99
CA ILE A 39 11.23 14.10 6.84
C ILE A 39 12.15 14.04 5.60
N ASP A 40 13.47 14.01 5.80
CA ASP A 40 14.47 14.09 4.73
C ASP A 40 14.76 12.74 4.04
N GLY A 41 14.01 11.69 4.34
CA GLY A 41 14.17 10.39 3.67
C GLY A 41 13.42 9.23 4.29
N PRO A 42 13.58 8.94 5.60
CA PRO A 42 12.92 7.81 6.25
C PRO A 42 11.41 7.74 6.04
N VAL A 43 10.72 8.89 6.09
CA VAL A 43 9.28 8.97 5.80
C VAL A 43 8.95 8.64 4.34
N GLN A 44 9.80 9.03 3.38
CA GLN A 44 9.61 8.71 1.97
C GLN A 44 9.73 7.20 1.71
N VAL A 45 10.71 6.55 2.35
CA VAL A 45 10.86 5.08 2.31
C VAL A 45 9.65 4.40 2.96
N ALA A 46 9.16 4.93 4.10
CA ALA A 46 7.95 4.42 4.76
C ALA A 46 6.72 4.46 3.85
N LEU A 47 6.51 5.58 3.14
CA LEU A 47 5.41 5.75 2.18
C LEU A 47 5.53 4.77 1.01
N LEU A 48 6.74 4.62 0.44
CA LEU A 48 6.98 3.68 -0.65
C LEU A 48 6.68 2.23 -0.24
N LEU A 49 7.16 1.80 0.93
CA LEU A 49 6.91 0.46 1.45
C LEU A 49 5.41 0.23 1.73
N SER A 50 4.72 1.24 2.28
CA SER A 50 3.27 1.17 2.48
C SER A 50 2.51 1.06 1.15
N ALA A 51 2.93 1.81 0.13
CA ALA A 51 2.32 1.74 -1.20
C ALA A 51 2.54 0.36 -1.84
N MET A 52 3.72 -0.24 -1.67
CA MET A 52 3.98 -1.61 -2.11
C MET A 52 3.07 -2.62 -1.41
N VAL A 53 2.86 -2.50 -0.10
CA VAL A 53 1.92 -3.36 0.64
C VAL A 53 0.49 -3.19 0.10
N ALA A 54 0.04 -1.96 -0.13
CA ALA A 54 -1.28 -1.69 -0.72
C ALA A 54 -1.42 -2.31 -2.13
N ALA A 55 -0.39 -2.19 -2.98
CA ALA A 55 -0.38 -2.78 -4.32
C ALA A 55 -0.45 -4.32 -4.28
N LEU A 56 0.26 -4.97 -3.36
CA LEU A 56 0.20 -6.41 -3.16
C LEU A 56 -1.20 -6.88 -2.72
N ILE A 57 -1.86 -6.11 -1.85
CA ILE A 57 -3.22 -6.39 -1.42
C ILE A 57 -4.22 -6.19 -2.56
N ALA A 58 -4.09 -5.11 -3.34
CA ALA A 58 -4.94 -4.89 -4.51
C ALA A 58 -4.82 -6.04 -5.51
N LEU A 59 -3.59 -6.53 -5.76
CA LEU A 59 -3.36 -7.68 -6.63
C LEU A 59 -4.00 -8.96 -6.06
N LYS A 60 -3.89 -9.18 -4.75
CA LYS A 60 -4.54 -10.32 -4.06
C LYS A 60 -6.08 -10.25 -4.17
N ASN A 61 -6.65 -9.05 -4.16
CA ASN A 61 -8.09 -8.82 -4.28
C ASN A 61 -8.59 -8.93 -5.73
N GLY A 62 -7.71 -9.23 -6.68
CA GLY A 62 -8.05 -9.46 -8.09
C GLY A 62 -7.96 -8.23 -8.98
N HIS A 63 -7.43 -7.10 -8.48
CA HIS A 63 -7.16 -5.95 -9.34
C HIS A 63 -5.97 -6.27 -10.27
N PRO A 64 -6.14 -6.15 -11.60
CA PRO A 64 -5.05 -6.37 -12.54
C PRO A 64 -3.97 -5.30 -12.37
N TRP A 65 -2.71 -5.70 -12.61
CA TRP A 65 -1.57 -4.80 -12.51
C TRP A 65 -1.74 -3.52 -13.35
N SER A 66 -2.40 -3.60 -14.51
CA SER A 66 -2.67 -2.44 -15.36
C SER A 66 -3.53 -1.37 -14.67
N GLU A 67 -4.48 -1.76 -13.83
CA GLU A 67 -5.29 -0.83 -13.03
C GLU A 67 -4.46 -0.24 -11.89
N ILE A 68 -3.70 -1.09 -11.20
CA ILE A 68 -2.85 -0.66 -10.07
C ILE A 68 -1.77 0.33 -10.53
N SER A 69 -1.10 0.04 -11.64
CA SER A 69 -0.03 0.89 -12.19
C SER A 69 -0.55 2.20 -12.78
N ALA A 70 -1.83 2.25 -13.20
CA ALA A 70 -2.45 3.48 -13.71
C ALA A 70 -2.96 4.39 -12.59
N ALA A 71 -3.02 3.91 -11.35
CA ALA A 71 -3.49 4.66 -10.19
C ALA A 71 -2.39 5.49 -9.50
N GLY A 72 -1.11 5.21 -9.80
CA GLY A 72 0.05 5.97 -9.31
C GLY A 72 0.40 7.13 -10.21
#